data_AF-A0A9E1Q040-F1
#
_entry.id   AF-A0A9E1Q040-F1
#
_cell.length_a   1.000
_cell.length_b   1.000
_cell.length_c   1.000
_cell.angle_alpha   90.00
_cell.angle_beta   90.00
_cell.angle_gamma   90.00
#
_symmetry.space_group_name_H-M   'P 1'
#
loop_
_entity.id
_entity.type
_entity.pdbx_description
1 polymer ?
#
loop_
_entity_poly.entity_id
_entity_poly.type
_entity_poly.pdbx_seq_one_letter_code
_entity_poly.pdbx_strand_id
1 'polypeptide(L)'
;MAEQGLSLGLSTYQAGKIFLIGLQPDGRLSLEERTLNRCMGMTVQGDSLWISTLYQIWRYENVVPDGDVSSGYDKLFVPKVSYVTGDCDIHDLAVDADGRLIFVNTLFSCLAATSDTHSFQPIWRPDFISQLAAEDRCHLNGMAMVDGRPGYVTVVSRSDVADGWRDRRADGGSVLSVATGEVVAMGLSMPHSPRFHDGKLWLLNSGTGFFGYIDLDTGKFEPVVFCAGYLRGLAFHGDFAIVGLSKPRGNR
;
A
#
# COMPACT_ATOMS: atom_id res chain seq x y z
N MET A 1 15.67 -9.78 -10.49
CA MET A 1 14.74 -10.92 -10.64
C MET A 1 15.50 -12.23 -10.77
N ALA A 2 16.28 -12.47 -11.83
CA ALA A 2 17.02 -13.73 -12.00
C ALA A 2 18.01 -14.02 -10.86
N GLU A 3 18.91 -13.06 -10.58
CA GLU A 3 19.91 -13.19 -9.52
C GLU A 3 19.30 -13.33 -8.11
N GLN A 4 18.18 -12.65 -7.88
CA GLN A 4 17.52 -12.59 -6.57
C GLN A 4 16.43 -13.65 -6.41
N GLY A 5 16.15 -14.46 -7.44
CA GLY A 5 15.05 -15.44 -7.43
C GLY A 5 13.67 -14.82 -7.18
N LEU A 6 13.36 -13.67 -7.79
CA LEU A 6 12.14 -12.91 -7.51
C LEU A 6 11.14 -12.88 -8.67
N SER A 7 9.87 -12.93 -8.28
CA SER A 7 8.72 -12.48 -9.08
C SER A 7 8.18 -11.16 -8.54
N LEU A 8 7.60 -10.33 -9.42
CA LEU A 8 7.02 -9.03 -9.06
C LEU A 8 5.52 -9.05 -9.32
N GLY A 9 4.74 -8.56 -8.36
CA GLY A 9 3.33 -8.26 -8.54
C GLY A 9 3.12 -6.76 -8.65
N LEU A 10 2.26 -6.31 -9.56
CA LEU A 10 1.76 -4.92 -9.55
C LEU A 10 0.28 -4.84 -9.91
N SER A 11 -0.42 -3.87 -9.30
CA SER A 11 -1.82 -3.55 -9.58
C SER A 11 -1.92 -2.32 -10.48
N THR A 12 -2.99 -2.25 -11.26
CA THR A 12 -3.28 -1.12 -12.14
C THR A 12 -4.71 -0.65 -11.91
N TYR A 13 -4.84 0.46 -11.19
CA TYR A 13 -6.15 1.04 -10.85
C TYR A 13 -7.05 1.29 -12.06
N GLN A 14 -6.51 1.94 -13.11
CA GLN A 14 -7.33 2.37 -14.26
C GLN A 14 -7.72 1.20 -15.17
N ALA A 15 -6.83 0.22 -15.33
CA ALA A 15 -7.11 -0.95 -16.17
C ALA A 15 -7.84 -2.06 -15.41
N GLY A 16 -7.88 -2.00 -14.07
CA GLY A 16 -8.51 -3.02 -13.23
C GLY A 16 -7.81 -4.36 -13.37
N LYS A 17 -6.47 -4.37 -13.40
CA LYS A 17 -5.66 -5.58 -13.57
C LYS A 17 -4.56 -5.68 -12.54
N ILE A 18 -4.29 -6.91 -12.11
CA ILE A 18 -3.01 -7.27 -11.52
C ILE A 18 -2.15 -7.95 -12.58
N PHE A 19 -0.85 -7.73 -12.50
CA PHE A 19 0.16 -8.41 -13.28
C PHE A 19 1.13 -9.11 -12.33
N LEU A 20 1.37 -10.39 -12.57
CA LEU A 20 2.43 -11.17 -11.95
C LEU A 20 3.51 -11.40 -13.00
N ILE A 21 4.69 -10.91 -12.71
CA ILE A 21 5.85 -10.93 -13.60
C ILE A 21 6.87 -11.87 -12.97
N GLY A 22 7.25 -12.91 -13.70
CA GLY A 22 8.26 -13.87 -13.29
C GLY A 22 9.27 -14.11 -14.40
N LEU A 23 10.06 -15.17 -14.25
CA LEU A 23 11.00 -15.62 -15.26
C LEU A 23 10.71 -17.07 -15.64
N GLN A 24 10.81 -17.36 -16.93
CA GLN A 24 10.85 -18.73 -17.44
C GLN A 24 12.26 -19.34 -17.20
N PRO A 25 12.42 -20.68 -17.27
CA PRO A 25 13.73 -21.31 -17.11
C PRO A 25 14.81 -20.82 -18.08
N ASP A 26 14.40 -20.30 -19.25
CA ASP A 26 15.29 -19.72 -20.26
C ASP A 26 15.64 -18.24 -20.01
N GLY A 27 15.16 -17.65 -18.91
CA GLY A 27 15.39 -16.27 -18.52
C GLY A 27 14.47 -15.24 -19.18
N ARG A 28 13.53 -15.65 -20.05
CA ARG A 28 12.53 -14.73 -20.61
C ARG A 28 11.49 -14.35 -19.55
N LEU A 29 10.91 -13.16 -19.69
CA LEU A 29 9.82 -12.72 -18.82
C LEU A 29 8.59 -13.61 -18.99
N SER A 30 8.02 -14.05 -17.87
CA SER A 30 6.68 -14.60 -17.78
C SER A 30 5.73 -13.52 -17.28
N LEU A 31 4.53 -13.44 -17.85
CA LEU A 31 3.52 -12.43 -17.50
C LEU A 31 2.15 -13.10 -17.39
N GLU A 32 1.57 -13.04 -16.20
CA GLU A 32 0.20 -13.46 -15.93
C GLU A 32 -0.61 -12.25 -15.50
N GLU A 33 -1.81 -12.08 -16.06
CA GLU A 33 -2.73 -11.02 -15.67
C GLU A 33 -4.06 -11.55 -15.17
N ARG A 34 -4.67 -10.84 -14.22
CA ARG A 34 -6.05 -11.10 -13.78
C ARG A 34 -6.81 -9.79 -13.68
N THR A 35 -8.06 -9.80 -14.15
CA THR A 35 -8.94 -8.64 -14.06
C THR A 35 -9.58 -8.60 -12.67
N LEU A 36 -9.25 -7.56 -11.90
CA LEU A 36 -9.81 -7.26 -10.60
C LEU A 36 -10.16 -5.77 -10.58
N ASN A 37 -11.45 -5.47 -10.52
CA ASN A 37 -11.95 -4.11 -10.64
C ASN A 37 -11.39 -3.20 -9.54
N ARG A 38 -10.81 -2.07 -9.93
CA ARG A 38 -10.17 -1.08 -9.05
C ARG A 38 -9.21 -1.70 -8.03
N CYS A 39 -8.36 -2.64 -8.45
CA CYS A 39 -7.33 -3.17 -7.57
C CYS A 39 -6.26 -2.11 -7.25
N MET A 40 -5.86 -2.02 -5.97
CA MET A 40 -4.92 -1.01 -5.47
C MET A 40 -3.92 -1.65 -4.50
N GLY A 41 -4.28 -1.78 -3.23
CA GLY A 41 -3.45 -2.38 -2.20
C GLY A 41 -3.19 -3.85 -2.48
N MET A 42 -1.95 -4.28 -2.26
CA MET A 42 -1.52 -5.65 -2.43
C MET A 42 -0.36 -5.95 -1.47
N THR A 43 -0.39 -7.12 -0.85
CA THR A 43 0.70 -7.59 0.01
C THR A 43 0.84 -9.10 -0.10
N VAL A 44 2.04 -9.59 0.21
CA VAL A 44 2.35 -11.01 0.32
C VAL A 44 2.83 -11.28 1.73
N GLN A 45 2.30 -12.31 2.38
CA GLN A 45 2.82 -12.84 3.63
C GLN A 45 2.96 -14.36 3.48
N GLY A 46 4.21 -14.84 3.43
CA GLY A 46 4.50 -16.24 3.11
C GLY A 46 3.87 -16.64 1.76
N ASP A 47 3.02 -17.68 1.80
CA ASP A 47 2.31 -18.22 0.63
C ASP A 47 0.95 -17.56 0.37
N SER A 48 0.59 -16.52 1.13
CA SER A 48 -0.68 -15.81 0.98
C SER A 48 -0.48 -14.48 0.25
N LEU A 49 -1.23 -14.28 -0.84
CA LEU A 49 -1.31 -13.02 -1.59
C LEU A 49 -2.66 -12.35 -1.31
N TRP A 50 -2.63 -11.12 -0.81
CA TRP A 50 -3.82 -10.33 -0.52
C TRP A 50 -3.94 -9.16 -1.47
N ILE A 51 -5.16 -8.89 -1.93
CA ILE A 51 -5.43 -7.85 -2.93
C ILE A 51 -6.75 -7.16 -2.60
N SER A 52 -6.72 -5.83 -2.44
CA SER A 52 -7.94 -5.04 -2.35
C SER A 52 -8.50 -4.74 -3.75
N THR A 53 -9.82 -4.66 -3.85
CA THR A 53 -10.57 -4.30 -5.06
C THR A 53 -11.59 -3.22 -4.71
N LEU A 54 -12.46 -2.87 -5.66
CA LEU A 54 -13.53 -1.90 -5.45
C LEU A 54 -14.44 -2.24 -4.24
N TYR A 55 -14.81 -3.51 -4.07
CA TYR A 55 -15.80 -3.93 -3.07
C TYR A 55 -15.37 -5.14 -2.23
N GLN A 56 -14.17 -5.68 -2.50
CA GLN A 56 -13.69 -6.87 -1.82
C GLN A 56 -12.23 -6.74 -1.41
N ILE A 57 -11.85 -7.59 -0.47
CA ILE A 57 -10.46 -8.00 -0.28
C ILE A 57 -10.38 -9.50 -0.55
N TRP A 58 -9.51 -9.89 -1.48
CA TRP A 58 -9.25 -11.28 -1.80
C TRP A 58 -8.00 -11.77 -1.11
N ARG A 59 -8.04 -13.00 -0.58
CA ARG A 59 -6.86 -13.78 -0.24
C ARG A 59 -6.71 -14.93 -1.22
N TYR A 60 -5.56 -14.99 -1.85
CA TYR A 60 -5.11 -16.12 -2.64
C TYR A 60 -4.06 -16.90 -1.85
N GLU A 61 -4.06 -18.22 -1.99
CA GLU A 61 -3.02 -19.07 -1.42
C GLU A 61 -2.24 -19.74 -2.54
N ASN A 62 -0.92 -19.77 -2.38
CA ASN A 62 -0.10 -20.66 -3.18
C ASN A 62 -0.46 -22.12 -2.89
N VAL A 63 -0.65 -22.92 -3.94
CA VAL A 63 -0.94 -24.36 -3.84
C VAL A 63 0.20 -25.25 -4.32
N VAL A 64 1.32 -24.67 -4.74
CA VAL A 64 2.53 -25.41 -5.15
C VAL A 64 3.42 -25.58 -3.93
N PRO A 65 3.73 -26.82 -3.50
CA PRO A 65 4.69 -27.06 -2.42
C PRO A 65 6.07 -26.48 -2.73
N ASP A 66 6.84 -26.13 -1.70
CA ASP A 66 8.19 -25.60 -1.89
C ASP A 66 9.09 -26.63 -2.60
N GLY A 67 9.76 -26.18 -3.67
CA GLY A 67 10.63 -27.01 -4.52
C GLY A 67 9.91 -27.69 -5.67
N ASP A 68 8.57 -27.72 -5.67
CA ASP A 68 7.78 -28.26 -6.78
C ASP A 68 7.52 -27.20 -7.86
N VAL A 69 7.16 -27.68 -9.05
CA VAL A 69 6.76 -26.84 -10.18
C VAL A 69 5.44 -27.38 -10.73
N SER A 70 4.45 -26.50 -10.88
CA SER A 70 3.16 -26.81 -11.49
C SER A 70 2.95 -25.96 -12.74
N SER A 71 2.74 -26.61 -13.89
CA SER A 71 2.55 -25.92 -15.18
C SER A 71 3.63 -24.89 -15.52
N GLY A 72 4.88 -25.14 -15.09
CA GLY A 72 6.01 -24.24 -15.32
C GLY A 72 6.15 -23.09 -14.31
N TYR A 73 5.34 -23.08 -13.24
CA TYR A 73 5.38 -22.07 -12.18
C TYR A 73 5.71 -22.70 -10.82
N ASP A 74 6.56 -22.03 -10.05
CA ASP A 74 6.95 -22.39 -8.67
C ASP A 74 5.95 -21.92 -7.61
N LYS A 75 5.11 -20.95 -7.96
CA LYS A 75 3.99 -20.49 -7.13
C LYS A 75 2.71 -20.37 -7.96
N LEU A 76 1.60 -20.91 -7.46
CA LEU A 76 0.27 -20.82 -8.09
C LEU A 76 -0.75 -20.31 -7.07
N PHE A 77 -1.07 -19.03 -7.14
CA PHE A 77 -2.01 -18.38 -6.24
C PHE A 77 -3.46 -18.63 -6.66
N VAL A 78 -4.23 -19.33 -5.83
CA VAL A 78 -5.65 -19.60 -6.05
C VAL A 78 -6.52 -18.88 -5.01
N PRO A 79 -7.66 -18.29 -5.38
CA PRO A 79 -8.51 -17.58 -4.42
C PRO A 79 -9.06 -18.54 -3.38
N LYS A 80 -8.93 -18.19 -2.10
CA LYS A 80 -9.45 -18.97 -0.96
C LYS A 80 -10.46 -18.21 -0.11
N VAL A 81 -10.30 -16.90 0.02
CA VAL A 81 -11.18 -16.05 0.85
C VAL A 81 -11.53 -14.76 0.10
N SER A 82 -12.76 -14.30 0.30
CA SER A 82 -13.22 -12.97 -0.10
C SER A 82 -13.95 -12.31 1.06
N TYR A 83 -13.51 -11.11 1.44
CA TYR A 83 -14.26 -10.26 2.36
C TYR A 83 -14.98 -9.20 1.54
N VAL A 84 -16.30 -9.08 1.70
CA VAL A 84 -17.09 -8.02 1.06
C VAL A 84 -17.08 -6.78 1.95
N THR A 85 -16.41 -5.73 1.51
CA THR A 85 -16.22 -4.51 2.28
C THR A 85 -17.17 -3.39 1.86
N GLY A 86 -17.72 -3.44 0.64
CA GLY A 86 -18.26 -2.25 0.00
C GLY A 86 -17.15 -1.26 -0.38
N ASP A 87 -17.53 -0.04 -0.76
CA ASP A 87 -16.53 0.97 -1.14
C ASP A 87 -15.81 1.48 0.12
N CYS A 88 -14.52 1.22 0.20
CA CYS A 88 -13.62 1.68 1.27
C CYS A 88 -12.39 2.39 0.70
N ASP A 89 -12.28 2.45 -0.64
CA ASP A 89 -11.13 3.00 -1.35
C ASP A 89 -9.78 2.54 -0.77
N ILE A 90 -9.60 1.21 -0.65
CA ILE A 90 -8.48 0.62 0.11
C ILE A 90 -7.16 0.76 -0.64
N HIS A 91 -6.29 1.66 -0.18
CA HIS A 91 -5.03 2.00 -0.86
C HIS A 91 -3.83 1.11 -0.48
N ASP A 92 -3.76 0.63 0.76
CA ASP A 92 -2.63 -0.17 1.27
C ASP A 92 -3.13 -1.21 2.28
N LEU A 93 -2.42 -2.33 2.38
CA LEU A 93 -2.79 -3.42 3.28
C LEU A 93 -1.55 -4.22 3.70
N ALA A 94 -1.58 -4.73 4.93
CA ALA A 94 -0.52 -5.56 5.49
C ALA A 94 -1.13 -6.58 6.45
N VAL A 95 -0.42 -7.68 6.68
CA VAL A 95 -0.80 -8.64 7.70
C VAL A 95 0.09 -8.41 8.92
N ASP A 96 -0.51 -8.31 10.10
CA ASP A 96 0.22 -8.11 11.34
C ASP A 96 0.86 -9.42 11.87
N ALA A 97 1.59 -9.31 12.98
CA ALA A 97 2.26 -10.43 13.64
C ALA A 97 1.30 -11.54 14.10
N ASP A 98 0.03 -11.22 14.33
CA ASP A 98 -1.01 -12.16 14.76
C ASP A 98 -1.75 -12.79 13.56
N GLY A 99 -1.30 -12.50 12.34
CA GLY A 99 -1.92 -13.00 11.10
C GLY A 99 -3.20 -12.25 10.72
N ARG A 100 -3.52 -11.12 11.37
CA ARG A 100 -4.70 -10.32 11.07
C ARG A 100 -4.39 -9.35 9.94
N LEU A 101 -5.28 -9.32 8.95
CA LEU A 101 -5.20 -8.32 7.89
C LEU A 101 -5.61 -6.94 8.42
N ILE A 102 -4.73 -5.96 8.22
CA ILE A 102 -4.95 -4.54 8.46
C ILE A 102 -4.87 -3.81 7.12
N PHE A 103 -5.78 -2.86 6.91
CA PHE A 103 -5.81 -2.06 5.69
C PHE A 103 -6.11 -0.60 5.96
N VAL A 104 -5.61 0.23 5.05
CA VAL A 104 -5.87 1.67 4.95
C VAL A 104 -7.23 1.85 4.29
N ASN A 105 -8.21 2.30 5.05
CA ASN A 105 -9.53 2.70 4.55
C ASN A 105 -9.51 4.21 4.31
N THR A 106 -9.13 4.59 3.09
CA THR A 106 -8.94 6.00 2.71
C THR A 106 -10.25 6.76 2.75
N LEU A 107 -11.34 6.15 2.25
CA LEU A 107 -12.65 6.77 2.21
C LEU A 107 -13.17 7.16 3.60
N PHE A 108 -12.86 6.36 4.62
CA PHE A 108 -13.25 6.61 6.01
C PHE A 108 -12.11 7.15 6.89
N SER A 109 -10.96 7.49 6.30
CA SER A 109 -9.82 8.11 6.99
C SER A 109 -9.31 7.32 8.22
N CYS A 110 -9.24 5.99 8.10
CA CYS A 110 -8.87 5.12 9.22
C CYS A 110 -8.04 3.90 8.80
N LEU A 111 -7.35 3.29 9.76
CA LEU A 111 -6.92 1.90 9.64
C LEU A 111 -8.06 1.00 10.09
N ALA A 112 -8.25 -0.08 9.36
CA ALA A 112 -9.32 -1.03 9.59
C ALA A 112 -8.87 -2.48 9.44
N ALA A 113 -9.67 -3.38 9.95
CA ALA A 113 -9.57 -4.82 9.75
C ALA A 113 -10.86 -5.35 9.13
N THR A 114 -10.82 -6.60 8.65
CA THR A 114 -11.98 -7.31 8.15
C THR A 114 -13.01 -7.56 9.25
N SER A 115 -14.28 -7.69 8.87
CA SER A 115 -15.38 -7.98 9.79
C SER A 115 -16.34 -8.99 9.15
N ASP A 116 -16.90 -9.89 9.97
CA ASP A 116 -17.88 -10.88 9.53
C ASP A 116 -19.33 -10.34 9.55
N THR A 117 -19.54 -9.17 10.15
CA THR A 117 -20.88 -8.60 10.38
C THR A 117 -21.06 -7.18 9.83
N HIS A 118 -19.96 -6.51 9.47
CA HIS A 118 -19.94 -5.15 8.97
C HIS A 118 -19.01 -5.05 7.76
N SER A 119 -19.09 -3.95 7.02
CA SER A 119 -18.15 -3.63 5.93
C SER A 119 -16.68 -3.70 6.35
N PHE A 120 -16.37 -3.22 7.56
CA PHE A 120 -15.03 -3.24 8.14
C PHE A 120 -15.11 -2.97 9.64
N GLN A 121 -14.03 -3.25 10.36
CA GLN A 121 -13.85 -2.87 11.76
C GLN A 121 -12.76 -1.79 11.86
N PRO A 122 -13.08 -0.54 12.24
CA PRO A 122 -12.05 0.47 12.50
C PRO A 122 -11.16 0.05 13.66
N ILE A 123 -9.85 0.20 13.52
CA ILE A 123 -8.88 -0.10 14.59
C ILE A 123 -8.09 1.14 15.04
N TRP A 124 -7.97 2.15 14.17
CA TRP A 124 -7.31 3.41 14.49
C TRP A 124 -7.77 4.51 13.52
N ARG A 125 -7.84 5.75 14.00
CA ARG A 125 -8.06 6.94 13.17
C ARG A 125 -7.19 8.10 13.70
N PRO A 126 -6.79 9.07 12.87
CA PRO A 126 -6.16 10.28 13.37
C PRO A 126 -7.10 11.04 14.31
N ASP A 127 -6.54 11.67 15.35
CA ASP A 127 -7.33 12.39 16.36
C ASP A 127 -8.12 13.56 15.79
N PHE A 128 -7.57 14.22 14.76
CA PHE A 128 -8.21 15.35 14.09
C PHE A 128 -9.43 14.97 13.24
N ILE A 129 -9.68 13.67 12.99
CA ILE A 129 -10.86 13.23 12.24
C ILE A 129 -12.06 13.15 13.18
N SER A 130 -13.05 14.04 13.06
CA SER A 130 -14.15 14.09 14.03
C SER A 130 -15.09 12.88 13.98
N GLN A 131 -15.24 12.24 12.82
CA GLN A 131 -16.10 11.06 12.66
C GLN A 131 -15.66 10.17 11.49
N LEU A 132 -16.02 8.89 11.55
CA LEU A 132 -15.84 7.96 10.44
C LEU A 132 -16.99 8.14 9.44
N ALA A 133 -16.75 8.93 8.40
CA ALA A 133 -17.69 9.19 7.32
C ALA A 133 -17.03 8.90 5.97
N ALA A 134 -17.83 8.48 4.99
CA ALA A 134 -17.38 8.17 3.63
C ALA A 134 -17.09 9.45 2.83
N GLU A 135 -16.09 10.20 3.27
CA GLU A 135 -15.84 11.59 2.86
C GLU A 135 -14.40 11.84 2.43
N ASP A 136 -13.50 10.85 2.57
CA ASP A 136 -12.08 10.97 2.25
C ASP A 136 -11.47 12.30 2.75
N ARG A 137 -11.52 12.52 4.07
CA ARG A 137 -11.24 13.84 4.64
C ARG A 137 -9.76 14.22 4.57
N CYS A 138 -8.88 13.26 4.81
CA CYS A 138 -7.43 13.46 4.90
C CYS A 138 -6.63 12.74 3.81
N HIS A 139 -7.26 11.83 3.06
CA HIS A 139 -6.61 10.88 2.17
C HIS A 139 -5.49 10.13 2.88
N LEU A 140 -5.88 9.32 3.88
CA LEU A 140 -5.00 8.37 4.51
C LEU A 140 -4.62 7.31 3.48
N ASN A 141 -3.33 7.23 3.15
CA ASN A 141 -2.92 6.69 1.86
C ASN A 141 -2.04 5.43 1.96
N GLY A 142 -1.23 5.33 3.01
CA GLY A 142 -0.37 4.17 3.19
C GLY A 142 0.01 3.96 4.65
N MET A 143 0.51 2.76 4.93
CA MET A 143 0.86 2.31 6.27
C MET A 143 2.21 1.59 6.26
N ALA A 144 3.08 1.95 7.20
CA ALA A 144 4.32 1.25 7.48
C ALA A 144 4.13 0.34 8.69
N MET A 145 4.45 -0.94 8.51
CA MET A 145 4.53 -1.90 9.61
C MET A 145 5.90 -1.79 10.28
N VAL A 146 5.92 -1.78 11.61
CA VAL A 146 7.11 -1.82 12.47
C VAL A 146 6.91 -2.97 13.45
N ASP A 147 7.85 -3.91 13.50
CA ASP A 147 7.78 -5.10 14.35
C ASP A 147 6.43 -5.84 14.25
N GLY A 148 5.94 -5.97 13.02
CA GLY A 148 4.68 -6.67 12.71
C GLY A 148 3.41 -5.92 13.12
N ARG A 149 3.46 -4.62 13.43
CA ARG A 149 2.29 -3.80 13.77
C ARG A 149 2.28 -2.47 13.01
N PRO A 150 1.14 -1.82 12.80
CA PRO A 150 1.10 -0.48 12.21
C PRO A 150 1.90 0.52 13.07
N GLY A 151 2.98 1.07 12.53
CA GLY A 151 3.82 2.05 13.21
C GLY A 151 3.56 3.47 12.74
N TYR A 152 3.45 3.66 11.43
CA TYR A 152 3.27 4.97 10.81
C TYR A 152 2.26 4.93 9.67
N VAL A 153 1.61 6.07 9.42
CA VAL A 153 0.72 6.26 8.27
C VAL A 153 1.06 7.56 7.54
N THR A 154 0.75 7.62 6.25
CA THR A 154 0.80 8.86 5.48
C THR A 154 -0.60 9.39 5.21
N VAL A 155 -0.74 10.72 5.29
CA VAL A 155 -1.96 11.45 4.89
C VAL A 155 -1.58 12.54 3.89
N VAL A 156 -2.44 12.84 2.92
CA VAL A 156 -2.19 13.95 1.96
C VAL A 156 -2.47 15.30 2.58
N SER A 157 -3.35 15.36 3.59
CA SER A 157 -3.48 16.55 4.42
C SER A 157 -4.06 16.20 5.78
N ARG A 158 -3.89 17.07 6.77
CA ARG A 158 -4.57 16.95 8.07
C ARG A 158 -5.94 17.65 8.07
N SER A 159 -6.74 17.40 7.03
CA SER A 159 -8.09 17.93 6.87
C SER A 159 -9.13 17.03 7.55
N ASP A 160 -10.14 17.66 8.14
CA ASP A 160 -11.37 17.01 8.64
C ASP A 160 -12.61 17.46 7.86
N VAL A 161 -12.40 17.88 6.61
CA VAL A 161 -13.45 18.29 5.66
C VAL A 161 -13.46 17.30 4.51
N ALA A 162 -14.65 16.91 4.05
CA ALA A 162 -14.83 16.03 2.90
C ALA A 162 -13.98 16.50 1.70
N ASP A 163 -13.17 15.59 1.15
CA ASP A 163 -12.23 15.86 0.06
C ASP A 163 -11.24 17.03 0.29
N GLY A 164 -11.12 17.56 1.51
CA GLY A 164 -10.36 18.79 1.79
C GLY A 164 -8.85 18.69 1.57
N TRP A 165 -8.32 17.47 1.40
CA TRP A 165 -6.95 17.22 1.00
C TRP A 165 -6.62 17.65 -0.44
N ARG A 166 -7.63 17.78 -1.31
CA ARG A 166 -7.42 18.12 -2.73
C ARG A 166 -6.76 19.47 -2.93
N ASP A 167 -7.05 20.43 -2.04
CA ASP A 167 -6.50 21.78 -2.07
C ASP A 167 -5.10 21.88 -1.44
N ARG A 168 -4.59 20.78 -0.84
CA ARG A 168 -3.34 20.76 -0.08
C ARG A 168 -2.34 19.71 -0.57
N ARG A 169 -2.43 19.34 -1.86
CA ARG A 169 -1.57 18.31 -2.46
C ARG A 169 -0.09 18.69 -2.53
N ALA A 170 0.22 19.98 -2.58
CA ALA A 170 1.59 20.45 -2.78
C ALA A 170 2.48 20.21 -1.55
N ASP A 171 1.96 20.49 -0.36
CA ASP A 171 2.74 20.56 0.88
C ASP A 171 1.95 20.16 2.15
N GLY A 172 0.67 19.79 2.01
CA GLY A 172 -0.18 19.42 3.14
C GLY A 172 0.14 18.06 3.75
N GLY A 173 0.91 17.23 3.04
CA GLY A 173 1.16 15.84 3.39
C GLY A 173 1.94 15.71 4.68
N SER A 174 1.58 14.68 5.45
CA SER A 174 2.19 14.41 6.75
C SER A 174 2.36 12.91 6.97
N VAL A 175 3.29 12.57 7.86
CA VAL A 175 3.43 11.23 8.43
C VAL A 175 2.97 11.30 9.88
N LEU A 176 2.15 10.34 10.30
CA LEU A 176 1.64 10.25 11.66
C LEU A 176 2.14 8.96 12.32
N SER A 177 2.49 9.06 13.60
CA SER A 177 2.69 7.91 14.48
C SER A 177 1.34 7.28 14.80
N VAL A 178 1.19 5.97 14.57
CA VAL A 178 -0.04 5.25 14.95
C VAL A 178 -0.13 5.12 16.47
N ALA A 179 1.01 4.90 17.14
CA ALA A 179 1.05 4.69 18.59
C ALA A 179 0.65 5.93 19.40
N THR A 180 1.03 7.13 18.93
CA THR A 180 0.81 8.39 19.67
C THR A 180 -0.18 9.33 19.00
N GLY A 181 -0.52 9.11 17.72
CA GLY A 181 -1.31 10.06 16.93
C GLY A 181 -0.54 11.31 16.48
N GLU A 182 0.71 11.46 16.91
CA GLU A 182 1.51 12.66 16.68
C GLU A 182 2.03 12.74 15.23
N VAL A 183 2.28 13.97 14.80
CA VAL A 183 2.86 14.26 13.49
C VAL A 183 4.37 14.11 13.57
N VAL A 184 4.94 13.18 12.80
CA VAL A 184 6.39 12.92 12.79
C VAL A 184 7.10 13.62 11.63
N ALA A 185 6.38 13.94 10.55
CA ALA A 185 6.90 14.73 9.43
C ALA A 185 5.76 15.49 8.75
N MET A 186 6.09 16.63 8.13
CA MET A 186 5.15 17.52 7.42
C MET A 186 5.78 18.08 6.14
N GLY A 187 5.00 18.82 5.35
CA GLY A 187 5.51 19.50 4.15
C GLY A 187 5.67 18.56 2.96
N LEU A 188 5.07 17.37 3.00
CA LEU A 188 5.17 16.38 1.94
C LEU A 188 4.12 16.65 0.85
N SER A 189 4.46 16.33 -0.39
CA SER A 189 3.53 16.37 -1.50
C SER A 189 2.97 14.98 -1.77
N MET A 190 1.71 14.78 -1.40
CA MET A 190 0.97 13.53 -1.61
C MET A 190 1.78 12.26 -1.20
N PRO A 191 2.20 12.11 0.06
CA PRO A 191 3.06 10.99 0.47
C PRO A 191 2.38 9.61 0.32
N HIS A 192 3.05 8.66 -0.34
CA HIS A 192 2.56 7.29 -0.61
C HIS A 192 3.47 6.21 -0.02
N SER A 193 2.87 5.03 0.18
CA SER A 193 3.52 3.74 0.49
C SER A 193 4.69 3.85 1.47
N PRO A 194 4.48 4.34 2.70
CA PRO A 194 5.53 4.32 3.71
C PRO A 194 5.90 2.87 4.04
N ARG A 195 7.19 2.59 4.21
CA ARG A 195 7.74 1.29 4.58
C ARG A 195 8.82 1.50 5.62
N PHE A 196 8.76 0.75 6.71
CA PHE A 196 9.88 0.67 7.64
C PHE A 196 10.83 -0.42 7.18
N HIS A 197 12.05 -0.06 6.83
CA HIS A 197 13.03 -0.98 6.26
C HIS A 197 14.44 -0.55 6.70
N ASP A 198 15.21 -1.51 7.21
CA ASP A 198 16.58 -1.30 7.70
C ASP A 198 16.70 -0.12 8.68
N GLY A 199 15.83 -0.12 9.70
CA GLY A 199 15.82 0.91 10.76
C GLY A 199 15.35 2.30 10.32
N LYS A 200 14.90 2.48 9.08
CA LYS A 200 14.46 3.77 8.54
C LYS A 200 13.01 3.74 8.06
N LEU A 201 12.33 4.88 8.19
CA LEU A 201 11.00 5.09 7.64
C LEU A 201 11.10 5.65 6.21
N TRP A 202 11.04 4.77 5.22
CA TRP A 202 11.06 5.12 3.80
C TRP A 202 9.67 5.47 3.30
N LEU A 203 9.58 6.39 2.33
CA LEU A 203 8.32 6.70 1.67
C LEU A 203 8.52 7.35 0.30
N LEU A 204 7.41 7.50 -0.42
CA LEU A 204 7.36 8.19 -1.70
C LEU A 204 6.77 9.59 -1.49
N ASN A 205 7.55 10.65 -1.75
CA ASN A 205 7.05 12.02 -1.79
C ASN A 205 6.46 12.28 -3.19
N SER A 206 5.36 11.59 -3.49
CA SER A 206 4.92 11.29 -4.85
C SER A 206 4.65 12.49 -5.74
N GLY A 207 4.14 13.59 -5.19
CA GLY A 207 3.87 14.80 -5.96
C GLY A 207 5.15 15.52 -6.41
N THR A 208 6.27 15.29 -5.71
CA THR A 208 7.60 15.83 -6.10
C THR A 208 8.41 14.87 -6.96
N GLY A 209 8.04 13.59 -7.01
CA GLY A 209 8.79 12.55 -7.72
C GLY A 209 10.01 12.02 -6.95
N PHE A 210 10.18 12.36 -5.67
CA PHE A 210 11.30 11.86 -4.86
C PHE A 210 10.95 10.63 -4.03
N PHE A 211 11.83 9.64 -4.06
CA PHE A 211 11.91 8.55 -3.09
C PHE A 211 12.99 8.88 -2.04
N GLY A 212 12.69 8.60 -0.78
CA GLY A 212 13.58 8.92 0.34
C GLY A 212 13.07 8.37 1.66
N TYR A 213 13.63 8.87 2.76
CA TYR A 213 13.25 8.47 4.11
C TYR A 213 12.99 9.67 5.01
N ILE A 214 12.29 9.44 6.12
CA ILE A 214 12.13 10.41 7.19
C ILE A 214 13.27 10.21 8.19
N ASP A 215 14.02 11.27 8.44
CA ASP A 215 14.84 11.39 9.64
C ASP A 215 13.89 11.60 10.83
N LEU A 216 13.78 10.60 11.69
CA LEU A 216 12.81 10.58 12.81
C LEU A 216 13.21 11.52 13.96
N ASP A 217 14.47 11.94 14.05
CA ASP A 217 14.95 12.87 15.07
C ASP A 217 14.58 14.32 14.70
N THR A 218 14.63 14.63 13.41
CA THR A 218 14.37 16.00 12.90
C THR A 218 13.01 16.16 12.24
N GLY A 219 12.33 15.06 11.92
CA GLY A 219 11.07 15.03 11.18
C GLY A 219 11.18 15.45 9.72
N LYS A 220 12.40 15.48 9.17
CA LYS A 220 12.67 15.92 7.79
C LYS A 220 12.64 14.75 6.81
N PHE A 221 12.18 15.03 5.59
CA PHE A 221 12.31 14.11 4.48
C PHE A 221 13.66 14.29 3.80
N GLU A 222 14.45 13.23 3.78
CA GLU A 222 15.75 13.16 3.13
C GLU A 222 15.59 12.50 1.75
N PRO A 223 15.62 13.28 0.65
CA PRO A 223 15.48 12.74 -0.69
C PRO A 223 16.72 11.92 -1.07
N VAL A 224 16.51 10.72 -1.59
CA VAL A 224 17.59 9.83 -2.03
C VAL A 224 17.69 9.79 -3.55
N VAL A 225 16.56 9.71 -4.25
CA VAL A 225 16.55 9.65 -5.72
C VAL A 225 15.29 10.29 -6.29
N PHE A 226 15.47 10.99 -7.41
CA PHE A 226 14.38 11.48 -8.23
C PHE A 226 13.94 10.40 -9.23
N CYS A 227 12.64 10.17 -9.31
CA CYS A 227 12.00 9.24 -10.22
C CYS A 227 11.05 10.03 -11.12
N ALA A 228 11.27 9.99 -12.44
CA ALA A 228 10.53 10.79 -13.41
C ALA A 228 9.07 10.29 -13.63
N GLY A 229 8.20 10.57 -12.67
CA GLY A 229 6.78 10.22 -12.73
C GLY A 229 6.08 10.38 -11.38
N TYR A 230 4.80 10.03 -11.35
CA TYR A 230 4.04 9.99 -10.12
C TYR A 230 4.27 8.65 -9.42
N LEU A 231 4.88 8.67 -8.23
CA LEU A 231 5.22 7.48 -7.46
C LEU A 231 3.97 6.88 -6.78
N ARG A 232 3.82 5.55 -6.81
CA ARG A 232 2.59 4.87 -6.34
C ARG A 232 2.86 3.81 -5.28
N GLY A 233 3.55 2.73 -5.65
CA GLY A 233 3.80 1.58 -4.78
C GLY A 233 5.28 1.47 -4.45
N LEU A 234 5.57 1.00 -3.23
CA LEU A 234 6.93 0.74 -2.74
C LEU A 234 6.98 -0.64 -2.08
N ALA A 235 7.98 -1.42 -2.46
CA ALA A 235 8.37 -2.67 -1.81
C ALA A 235 9.89 -2.75 -1.68
N PHE A 236 10.36 -3.50 -0.69
CA PHE A 236 11.78 -3.76 -0.49
C PHE A 236 12.07 -5.25 -0.63
N HIS A 237 13.25 -5.56 -1.14
CA HIS A 237 13.86 -6.88 -1.07
C HIS A 237 15.36 -6.73 -0.84
N GLY A 238 15.83 -7.08 0.36
CA GLY A 238 17.22 -6.81 0.75
C GLY A 238 17.55 -5.32 0.56
N ASP A 239 18.58 -5.04 -0.23
CA ASP A 239 19.06 -3.68 -0.53
C ASP A 239 18.33 -3.01 -1.71
N PHE A 240 17.32 -3.67 -2.29
CA PHE A 240 16.59 -3.16 -3.45
C PHE A 240 15.26 -2.53 -3.04
N ALA A 241 15.05 -1.29 -3.46
CA ALA A 241 13.74 -0.66 -3.48
C ALA A 241 13.08 -0.85 -4.86
N ILE A 242 11.88 -1.43 -4.89
CA ILE A 242 11.04 -1.55 -6.08
C ILE A 242 9.95 -0.48 -6.01
N VAL A 243 9.98 0.45 -6.97
CA VAL A 243 9.08 1.62 -7.01
C VAL A 243 8.21 1.59 -8.25
N GLY A 244 6.89 1.62 -8.05
CA GLY A 244 5.91 1.75 -9.14
C GLY A 244 5.66 3.21 -9.52
N LEU A 245 5.72 3.52 -10.81
CA LEU A 245 5.48 4.87 -11.35
C LEU A 245 4.25 4.88 -12.27
N SER A 246 3.53 6.00 -12.28
CA SER A 246 2.46 6.26 -13.24
C SER A 246 2.54 7.69 -13.80
N LYS A 247 1.77 7.97 -14.84
CA LYS A 247 1.41 9.35 -15.15
C LYS A 247 0.57 9.94 -14.00
N PRO A 248 0.64 11.25 -13.73
CA PRO A 248 -0.36 11.92 -12.91
C PRO A 248 -1.75 11.66 -13.49
N ARG A 249 -2.75 11.45 -12.63
CA ARG A 249 -4.14 11.39 -13.09
C ARG A 249 -4.61 12.83 -13.31
N GLY A 250 -5.30 13.09 -14.42
CA GLY A 250 -5.95 14.39 -14.62
C GLY A 250 -6.92 14.65 -13.46
N ASN A 251 -7.02 15.91 -13.02
CA ASN A 251 -8.03 16.30 -12.04
C ASN A 251 -9.42 15.98 -12.62
N ARG A 252 -10.20 15.21 -11.87
CA ARG A 252 -11.66 15.25 -11.94
C ARG A 252 -12.12 16.17 -10.84
#